data_AF-A0A3M1J421-F1
#
_entry.id   AF-A0A3M1J421-F1
#
_cell.length_a   1.000
_cell.length_b   1.000
_cell.length_c   1.000
_cell.angle_alpha   90.00
_cell.angle_beta   90.00
_cell.angle_gamma   90.00
#
_symmetry.space_group_name_H-M   'P 1'
#
loop_
_entity.id
_entity.type
_entity.pdbx_description
1 polymer ?
#
loop_
_entity_poly.entity_id
_entity_poly.type
_entity_poly.pdbx_seq_one_letter_code
_entity_poly.pdbx_strand_id
1 'polypeptide(L)'
;MSVHHLGDDVVAGWPPAKAGPLKLAFHLPFVHGPATLHIDVMGTQAEHNEVFVNGERIGHLRKNPSNEEFAQTDLKIPAECLRQGSNRLVVMGGIIDDQPGEPDDFLVSNIHLHAAN
;
A
#
# COMPACT_ATOMS: atom_id res chain seq x y z
N MET A 1 -3.16 -10.77 11.81
CA MET A 1 -2.63 -9.76 10.87
C MET A 1 -3.41 -8.47 11.06
N SER A 2 -2.80 -7.30 10.89
CA SER A 2 -3.50 -6.00 11.02
C SER A 2 -4.08 -5.58 9.68
N VAL A 3 -5.37 -5.24 9.67
CA VAL A 3 -6.05 -4.63 8.53
C VAL A 3 -6.06 -3.12 8.73
N HIS A 4 -5.78 -2.37 7.66
CA HIS A 4 -5.79 -0.91 7.66
C HIS A 4 -6.78 -0.40 6.62
N HIS A 5 -7.69 0.48 7.03
CA HIS A 5 -8.57 1.20 6.13
C HIS A 5 -7.91 2.54 5.75
N LEU A 6 -7.73 2.77 4.46
CA LEU A 6 -7.30 4.04 3.88
C LEU A 6 -8.50 4.69 3.21
N GLY A 7 -8.61 6.01 3.36
CA GLY A 7 -9.74 6.80 2.87
C GLY A 7 -10.52 7.42 4.02
N ASP A 8 -11.69 7.95 3.73
CA ASP A 8 -12.57 8.66 4.67
C ASP A 8 -14.01 8.16 4.71
N ASP A 9 -14.41 7.23 3.84
CA ASP A 9 -15.74 6.65 3.87
C ASP A 9 -15.92 5.54 4.92
N VAL A 10 -17.10 5.51 5.54
CA VAL A 10 -17.47 4.44 6.47
C VAL A 10 -18.26 3.36 5.73
N VAL A 11 -17.58 2.27 5.41
CA VAL A 11 -18.20 1.06 4.83
C VAL A 11 -18.61 0.08 5.94
N ALA A 12 -19.85 -0.39 5.93
CA ALA A 12 -20.35 -1.32 6.93
C ALA A 12 -19.54 -2.63 6.93
N GLY A 13 -19.09 -3.05 8.11
CA GLY A 13 -18.28 -4.26 8.29
C GLY A 13 -16.77 -4.06 8.10
N TRP A 14 -16.33 -2.90 7.60
CA TRP A 14 -14.92 -2.53 7.55
C TRP A 14 -14.48 -1.85 8.85
N PRO A 15 -13.18 -1.91 9.20
CA PRO A 15 -12.66 -1.11 10.31
C PRO A 15 -12.83 0.40 10.01
N PRO A 16 -12.87 1.27 11.04
CA PRO A 16 -13.02 2.71 10.84
C PRO A 16 -11.98 3.27 9.88
N ALA A 17 -12.42 4.12 8.96
CA ALA A 17 -11.55 4.81 8.02
C ALA A 17 -10.57 5.71 8.74
N LYS A 18 -9.35 5.78 8.21
CA LYS A 18 -8.34 6.71 8.67
C LYS A 18 -8.00 7.65 7.53
N ALA A 19 -8.40 8.90 7.70
CA ALA A 19 -8.10 9.95 6.74
C ALA A 19 -6.59 10.01 6.42
N GLY A 20 -6.28 9.98 5.13
CA GLY A 20 -4.93 10.13 4.60
C GLY A 20 -4.15 8.83 4.45
N PRO A 21 -2.86 8.93 4.07
CA PRO A 21 -2.08 7.78 3.64
C PRO A 21 -1.65 6.88 4.79
N LEU A 22 -1.52 5.59 4.52
CA LEU A 22 -0.85 4.65 5.40
C LEU A 22 0.65 4.96 5.43
N LYS A 23 1.22 5.05 6.63
CA LYS A 23 2.64 5.33 6.87
C LYS A 23 3.18 4.28 7.83
N LEU A 24 4.08 3.42 7.37
CA LEU A 24 4.72 2.38 8.17
C LEU A 24 6.23 2.58 8.20
N ALA A 25 6.84 2.41 9.37
CA ALA A 25 8.28 2.38 9.53
C ALA A 25 8.73 0.91 9.66
N PHE A 26 9.85 0.56 9.04
CA PHE A 26 10.46 -0.76 9.17
C PHE A 26 11.98 -0.63 9.25
N HIS A 27 12.66 -1.68 9.72
CA HIS A 27 14.10 -1.68 9.93
C HIS A 27 14.76 -2.83 9.16
N LEU A 28 15.82 -2.52 8.41
CA LEU A 28 16.66 -3.49 7.72
C LEU A 28 18.05 -3.55 8.39
N PRO A 29 18.43 -4.66 9.03
CA PRO A 29 19.67 -4.72 9.82
C PRO A 29 20.95 -4.68 8.96
N PHE A 30 20.86 -5.03 7.68
CA PHE A 30 21.96 -5.04 6.71
C PHE A 30 21.57 -4.35 5.40
N VAL A 31 22.57 -4.02 4.57
CA VAL A 31 22.35 -3.52 3.20
C VAL A 31 21.62 -4.60 2.41
N HIS A 32 20.53 -4.22 1.78
CA HIS A 32 19.64 -5.15 1.09
C HIS A 32 19.76 -4.96 -0.43
N GLY A 33 19.69 -6.06 -1.19
CA GLY A 33 19.51 -5.99 -2.64
C GLY A 33 18.08 -5.57 -3.02
N PRO A 34 17.66 -5.77 -4.28
CA PRO A 34 16.26 -5.61 -4.65
C PRO A 34 15.33 -6.48 -3.78
N ALA A 35 14.08 -6.07 -3.65
CA ALA A 35 13.08 -6.79 -2.86
C ALA A 35 11.72 -6.78 -3.56
N THR A 36 10.81 -7.61 -3.07
CA THR A 36 9.40 -7.60 -3.46
C THR A 36 8.57 -7.24 -2.23
N LEU A 37 7.73 -6.22 -2.35
CA LEU A 37 6.68 -5.91 -1.39
C LEU A 37 5.44 -6.72 -1.76
N HIS A 38 5.00 -7.59 -0.86
CA HIS A 38 3.68 -8.20 -0.92
C HIS A 38 2.71 -7.36 -0.08
N ILE A 39 1.57 -7.02 -0.67
CA ILE A 39 0.49 -6.30 0.00
C ILE A 39 -0.86 -6.80 -0.53
N ASP A 40 -1.74 -7.16 0.38
CA ASP A 40 -3.10 -7.57 0.05
C ASP A 40 -4.03 -6.37 0.08
N VAL A 41 -4.88 -6.22 -0.94
CA VAL A 41 -5.78 -5.08 -1.10
C VAL A 41 -7.22 -5.52 -1.36
N MET A 42 -8.19 -4.75 -0.87
CA MET A 42 -9.63 -4.96 -1.10
C MET A 42 -10.30 -3.61 -1.30
N GLY A 43 -11.17 -3.49 -2.30
CA GLY A 43 -11.93 -2.29 -2.58
C GLY A 43 -11.18 -1.20 -3.36
N THR A 44 -9.98 -1.46 -3.90
CA THR A 44 -9.24 -0.47 -4.69
C THR A 44 -9.94 -0.18 -6.03
N GLN A 45 -10.43 1.04 -6.23
CA GLN A 45 -11.14 1.48 -7.43
C GLN A 45 -10.33 2.44 -8.30
N ALA A 46 -9.45 3.24 -7.71
CA ALA A 46 -8.59 4.17 -8.44
C ALA A 46 -7.48 3.44 -9.20
N GLU A 47 -7.16 3.94 -10.40
CA GLU A 47 -6.06 3.41 -11.23
C GLU A 47 -4.67 3.71 -10.63
N HIS A 48 -4.59 4.69 -9.73
CA HIS A 48 -3.34 5.26 -9.24
C HIS A 48 -3.24 5.30 -7.71
N ASN A 49 -3.47 4.16 -7.06
CA ASN A 49 -3.15 3.98 -5.64
C ASN A 49 -1.63 3.80 -5.45
N GLU A 50 -0.90 4.90 -5.29
CA GLU A 50 0.56 4.92 -5.34
C GLU A 50 1.23 4.37 -4.07
N VAL A 51 2.35 3.67 -4.27
CA VAL A 51 3.17 3.12 -3.19
C VAL A 51 4.59 3.68 -3.27
N PHE A 52 5.09 4.14 -2.12
CA PHE A 52 6.40 4.77 -1.98
C PHE A 52 7.24 4.09 -0.92
N VAL A 53 8.54 4.00 -1.18
CA VAL A 53 9.55 3.59 -0.20
C VAL A 53 10.60 4.69 -0.09
N ASN A 54 10.81 5.20 1.12
CA ASN A 54 11.74 6.29 1.42
C ASN A 54 11.54 7.57 0.58
N GLY A 55 10.33 7.78 0.06
CA GLY A 55 9.98 8.94 -0.78
C GLY A 55 10.00 8.65 -2.28
N GLU A 56 10.53 7.51 -2.70
CA GLU A 56 10.58 7.09 -4.10
C GLU A 56 9.35 6.24 -4.45
N ARG A 57 8.72 6.52 -5.59
CA ARG A 57 7.55 5.75 -6.06
C ARG A 57 8.02 4.41 -6.64
N ILE A 58 7.54 3.31 -6.06
CA ILE A 58 7.89 1.95 -6.50
C ILE A 58 6.83 1.34 -7.43
N GLY A 59 5.61 1.88 -7.42
CA GLY A 59 4.50 1.37 -8.22
C GLY A 59 3.15 1.84 -7.72
N HIS A 60 2.09 1.15 -8.14
CA HIS A 60 0.72 1.36 -7.69
C HIS A 60 0.07 0.01 -7.34
N LEU A 61 -0.93 0.05 -6.46
CA LEU A 61 -1.70 -1.12 -6.08
C LEU A 61 -2.55 -1.61 -7.25
N ARG A 62 -2.77 -2.93 -7.32
CA ARG A 62 -3.71 -3.51 -8.29
C ARG A 62 -5.13 -3.01 -8.00
N LYS A 63 -5.87 -2.69 -9.06
CA LYS A 63 -7.32 -2.45 -8.97
C LYS A 63 -8.04 -3.75 -8.58
N ASN A 64 -8.81 -3.69 -7.50
CA ASN A 64 -9.63 -4.77 -6.97
C ASN A 64 -10.92 -4.15 -6.40
N PRO A 65 -11.93 -3.89 -7.25
CA PRO A 65 -13.17 -3.24 -6.81
C PRO A 65 -14.07 -4.17 -5.97
N SER A 66 -13.64 -5.42 -5.71
CA SER A 66 -14.36 -6.33 -4.83
C SER A 66 -14.23 -5.87 -3.37
N ASN A 67 -15.37 -5.83 -2.67
CA ASN A 67 -15.45 -5.58 -1.23
C ASN A 67 -15.57 -6.86 -0.40
N GLU A 68 -15.40 -8.02 -1.04
CA GLU A 68 -15.59 -9.34 -0.42
C GLU A 68 -14.28 -10.09 -0.19
N GLU A 69 -13.24 -9.81 -1.01
CA GLU A 69 -11.98 -10.56 -0.95
C GLU A 69 -10.75 -9.67 -1.11
N PHE A 70 -9.69 -10.06 -0.40
CA PHE A 70 -8.36 -9.50 -0.59
C PHE A 70 -7.69 -10.13 -1.82
N ALA A 71 -7.04 -9.29 -2.61
CA ALA A 71 -6.18 -9.70 -3.72
C ALA A 71 -4.74 -9.26 -3.47
N GLN A 72 -3.80 -10.16 -3.71
CA GLN A 72 -2.37 -9.88 -3.56
C GLN A 72 -1.87 -8.95 -4.68
N THR A 73 -1.06 -7.97 -4.29
CA THR A 73 -0.23 -7.15 -5.18
C THR A 73 1.23 -7.30 -4.81
N ASP A 74 2.07 -7.57 -5.83
CA ASP A 74 3.52 -7.67 -5.67
C ASP A 74 4.19 -6.49 -6.38
N LEU A 75 4.96 -5.70 -5.62
CA LEU A 75 5.70 -4.56 -6.13
C LEU A 75 7.20 -4.78 -5.98
N LYS A 76 7.94 -4.63 -7.08
CA LYS A 76 9.41 -4.68 -7.04
C LYS A 76 9.93 -3.38 -6.43
N ILE A 77 10.79 -3.51 -5.44
CA ILE A 77 11.52 -2.41 -4.82
C ILE A 77 12.96 -2.47 -5.32
N PRO A 78 13.40 -1.46 -6.11
CA PRO A 78 14.80 -1.33 -6.48
C PRO A 78 15.71 -1.19 -5.25
N ALA A 79 16.95 -1.70 -5.34
CA ALA A 79 17.87 -1.70 -4.20
C ALA A 79 18.17 -0.28 -3.68
N GLU A 80 18.25 0.68 -4.59
CA GLU A 80 18.49 2.10 -4.31
C GLU A 80 17.37 2.77 -3.50
N CYS A 81 16.16 2.19 -3.50
CA CYS A 81 15.06 2.67 -2.67
C CYS A 81 15.17 2.20 -1.22
N LEU A 82 16.03 1.21 -0.91
CA LEU A 82 16.22 0.66 0.42
C LEU A 82 17.52 1.16 1.04
N ARG A 83 17.50 1.35 2.36
CA ARG A 83 18.69 1.70 3.14
C ARG A 83 18.86 0.77 4.33
N GLN A 84 20.10 0.53 4.72
CA GLN A 84 20.37 -0.10 6.01
C GLN A 84 19.81 0.80 7.12
N GLY A 85 19.17 0.19 8.10
CA GLY A 85 18.51 0.88 9.20
C GLY A 85 17.04 1.17 8.93
N SER A 86 16.58 2.36 9.33
CA SER A 86 15.16 2.73 9.28
C SER A 86 14.71 3.04 7.85
N ASN A 87 13.61 2.46 7.40
CA ASN A 87 12.96 2.72 6.13
C ASN A 87 11.50 3.12 6.37
N ARG A 88 10.88 3.76 5.37
CA ARG A 88 9.48 4.18 5.43
C ARG A 88 8.71 3.72 4.20
N LEU A 89 7.61 3.02 4.42
CA LEU A 89 6.59 2.70 3.42
C LEU A 89 5.45 3.71 3.53
N VAL A 90 4.99 4.22 2.39
CA VAL A 90 3.78 5.05 2.29
C VAL A 90 2.88 4.48 1.20
N VAL A 91 1.60 4.31 1.51
CA VAL A 91 0.55 3.94 0.55
C VAL A 91 -0.44 5.10 0.50
N MET A 92 -0.73 5.60 -0.69
CA MET A 92 -1.64 6.72 -0.91
C MET A 92 -2.82 6.28 -1.77
N GLY A 93 -4.02 6.72 -1.39
CA GLY A 93 -5.20 6.58 -2.26
C GLY A 93 -5.09 7.51 -3.45
N GLY A 94 -5.36 6.98 -4.64
CA GLY A 94 -5.50 7.74 -5.87
C GLY A 94 -6.86 8.44 -5.95
N ILE A 95 -7.05 9.29 -6.94
CA ILE A 95 -8.38 9.84 -7.25
C ILE A 95 -9.12 8.84 -8.14
N ILE A 96 -10.38 8.56 -7.81
CA ILE A 96 -11.26 7.76 -8.67
C ILE A 96 -11.70 8.66 -9.84
N ASP A 97 -11.42 8.24 -11.08
CA ASP A 97 -11.61 9.08 -12.28
C ASP A 97 -13.05 9.63 -12.42
N ASP A 98 -14.05 8.87 -11.97
CA ASP A 98 -15.47 9.23 -12.04
C ASP A 98 -16.01 9.91 -10.76
N GLN A 99 -15.17 10.10 -9.73
CA GLN A 99 -15.53 10.76 -8.46
C GLN A 99 -14.47 11.81 -8.09
N PRO A 100 -14.56 13.02 -8.67
CA PRO A 100 -13.59 14.07 -8.39
C PRO A 100 -13.76 14.62 -6.97
N GLY A 101 -12.76 14.41 -6.12
CA GLY A 101 -12.64 15.13 -4.84
C GLY A 101 -12.05 14.32 -3.71
N GLU A 102 -12.30 13.01 -3.69
CA GLU A 102 -11.95 12.14 -2.57
C GLU A 102 -10.96 11.05 -3.01
N PRO A 103 -9.93 10.76 -2.19
CA PRO A 103 -9.05 9.61 -2.42
C PRO A 103 -9.82 8.30 -2.32
N ASP A 104 -9.40 7.29 -3.07
CA ASP A 104 -9.96 5.94 -3.05
C ASP A 104 -10.00 5.33 -1.64
N ASP A 105 -11.12 4.66 -1.31
CA ASP A 105 -11.36 3.96 -0.06
C ASP A 105 -11.09 2.46 -0.20
N PHE A 106 -10.10 1.96 0.53
CA PHE A 106 -9.73 0.54 0.43
C PHE A 106 -9.09 0.01 1.71
N LEU A 107 -9.09 -1.31 1.82
CA LEU A 107 -8.41 -2.02 2.88
C LEU A 107 -7.08 -2.56 2.41
N VAL A 108 -6.08 -2.51 3.28
CA VAL A 108 -4.79 -3.20 3.09
C VAL A 108 -4.46 -4.13 4.25
N SER A 109 -3.81 -5.25 3.93
CA SER A 109 -3.38 -6.26 4.89
C SER A 109 -2.10 -6.95 4.41
N ASN A 110 -1.55 -7.85 5.25
CA ASN A 110 -0.46 -8.78 4.90
C ASN A 110 0.75 -8.11 4.23
N ILE A 111 1.18 -6.99 4.79
CA ILE A 111 2.28 -6.18 4.26
C ILE A 111 3.62 -6.83 4.65
N HIS A 112 4.32 -7.39 3.66
CA HIS A 112 5.57 -8.11 3.87
C HIS A 112 6.62 -7.75 2.82
N LEU A 113 7.88 -7.69 3.24
CA LEU A 113 9.02 -7.54 2.34
C LEU A 113 9.71 -8.89 2.17
N HIS A 114 9.90 -9.31 0.92
CA HIS A 114 10.65 -10.50 0.56
C HIS A 114 11.92 -10.11 -0.17
N ALA A 115 13.05 -10.68 0.21
CA ALA A 115 14.28 -10.45 -0.53
C ALA A 115 14.19 -11.07 -1.93
N ALA A 116 14.68 -10.37 -2.95
CA ALA A 116 14.91 -11.00 -4.23
C ALA A 116 16.10 -11.96 -4.07
N ASN A 117 15.86 -13.26 -4.31
CA ASN A 117 16.92 -14.27 -4.36
C ASN A 117 17.82 -14.07 -5.59
#